data_AF-C7J059-F1
#
_entry.id   AF-C7J059-F1
#
_cell.length_a   1.000
_cell.length_b   1.000
_cell.length_c   1.000
_cell.angle_alpha   90.00
_cell.angle_beta   90.00
_cell.angle_gamma   90.00
#
_symmetry.space_group_name_H-M   'P 1'
#
loop_
_entity.id
_entity.type
_entity.pdbx_description
1 polymer ?
#
loop_
_entity_poly.entity_id
_entity_poly.type
_entity_poly.pdbx_seq_one_letter_code
_entity_poly.pdbx_strand_id
1 'polypeptide(L)'
;MNLFLFFFSNLLERRGVGAGGMASWEEQLRDELAGRDLAVASVPGKGRGLFAARSFFPGEVVISQEPYASTPNKISVGSNCDNCFASRNLRKCSVCRVAWYCGSACQREEWKLHQLECRAIAALTEDRKKMLTPTIRLMVRLVLRRKLQDDKAIPSSGTDNYNLVDALESHRII
;
A
#
# COMPACT_ATOMS: atom_id res chain seq x y z
N MET A 1 -2.08 -14.64 -21.51
CA MET A 1 -2.75 -14.50 -20.21
C MET A 1 -2.03 -15.21 -19.04
N ASN A 2 -0.98 -16.00 -19.28
CA ASN A 2 -0.44 -16.93 -18.26
C ASN A 2 0.60 -16.35 -17.30
N LEU A 3 1.47 -15.41 -17.70
CA LEU A 3 2.56 -14.97 -16.81
C LEU A 3 2.09 -14.16 -15.59
N PHE A 4 1.06 -13.31 -15.78
CA PHE A 4 0.53 -12.47 -14.71
C PHE A 4 -0.25 -13.30 -13.70
N LEU A 5 -1.08 -14.24 -14.16
CA LEU A 5 -1.78 -15.18 -13.30
C LEU A 5 -0.80 -16.13 -12.59
N PHE A 6 0.23 -16.63 -13.27
CA PHE A 6 1.21 -17.51 -12.64
C PHE A 6 1.96 -16.85 -11.49
N PHE A 7 2.33 -15.56 -11.62
CA PHE A 7 2.96 -14.82 -10.52
C PHE A 7 1.99 -14.52 -9.38
N PHE A 8 0.72 -14.24 -9.68
CA PHE A 8 -0.32 -14.02 -8.65
C PHE A 8 -0.69 -15.31 -7.91
N SER A 9 -0.88 -16.45 -8.61
CA SER A 9 -1.22 -17.74 -8.01
C SER A 9 -0.10 -18.27 -7.10
N ASN A 10 1.16 -18.23 -7.56
CA ASN A 10 2.30 -18.67 -6.74
C ASN A 10 2.50 -17.82 -5.47
N LEU A 11 1.99 -16.59 -5.46
CA LEU A 11 2.12 -15.67 -4.33
C LEU A 11 0.95 -15.78 -3.34
N LEU A 12 -0.23 -16.16 -3.80
CA LEU A 12 -1.38 -16.44 -2.93
C LEU A 12 -1.32 -17.86 -2.31
N GLU A 13 -0.70 -18.83 -2.97
CA GLU A 13 -0.64 -20.23 -2.50
C GLU A 13 0.35 -20.49 -1.36
N ARG A 14 1.20 -19.52 -0.99
CA ARG A 14 2.04 -19.62 0.22
C ARG A 14 1.22 -19.31 1.47
N ARG A 15 0.57 -20.37 1.93
CA ARG A 15 -0.24 -20.58 3.15
C ARG A 15 0.31 -19.94 4.42
N GLY A 16 -0.63 -19.54 5.29
CA GLY A 16 -0.57 -19.76 6.74
C GLY A 16 -0.31 -18.53 7.61
N VAL A 17 -1.30 -17.68 7.83
CA VAL A 17 -1.33 -16.80 9.01
C VAL A 17 -1.60 -17.70 10.22
N GLY A 18 -0.58 -17.95 11.04
CA GLY A 18 -0.75 -18.68 12.30
C GLY A 18 -1.67 -17.91 13.24
N ALA A 19 -2.54 -18.61 13.97
CA ALA A 19 -3.49 -18.03 14.91
C ALA A 19 -2.84 -17.13 15.99
N GLY A 20 -1.56 -17.33 16.30
CA GLY A 20 -0.78 -16.49 17.23
C GLY A 20 -0.40 -15.11 16.68
N GLY A 21 -0.58 -14.85 15.37
CA GLY A 21 -0.28 -13.55 14.76
C GLY A 21 -1.41 -12.53 14.89
N MET A 22 -2.67 -12.97 14.98
CA MET A 22 -3.82 -12.07 14.85
C MET A 22 -4.05 -11.19 16.08
N ALA A 23 -3.97 -11.77 17.27
CA ALA A 23 -4.12 -11.04 18.53
C ALA A 23 -3.03 -9.96 18.72
N SER A 24 -1.81 -10.25 18.27
CA SER A 24 -0.66 -9.36 18.47
C SER A 24 -0.77 -8.04 17.69
N TRP A 25 -1.27 -8.06 16.45
CA TRP A 25 -1.37 -6.81 15.67
C TRP A 25 -2.55 -5.95 16.09
N GLU A 26 -3.66 -6.54 16.58
CA GLU A 26 -4.80 -5.77 17.09
C GLU A 26 -4.43 -4.99 18.35
N GLU A 27 -3.65 -5.60 19.25
CA GLU A 27 -3.12 -4.93 20.44
C GLU A 27 -2.17 -3.79 20.05
N GLN A 28 -1.24 -4.02 19.11
CA GLN A 28 -0.33 -2.98 18.61
C GLN A 28 -1.09 -1.84 17.93
N LEU A 29 -2.13 -2.14 17.15
CA LEU A 29 -2.98 -1.14 16.53
C LEU A 29 -3.71 -0.30 17.60
N ARG A 30 -4.24 -0.93 18.64
CA ARG A 30 -4.90 -0.24 19.76
C ARG A 30 -3.94 0.67 20.51
N ASP A 31 -2.73 0.20 20.78
CA ASP A 31 -1.68 0.98 21.45
C ASP A 31 -1.26 2.20 20.60
N GLU A 32 -0.95 1.99 19.32
CA GLU A 32 -0.58 3.09 18.41
C GLU A 32 -1.69 4.12 18.22
N LEU A 33 -2.97 3.72 18.28
CA LEU A 33 -4.11 4.62 18.18
C LEU A 33 -4.44 5.31 19.50
N ALA A 34 -4.27 4.64 20.63
CA ALA A 34 -4.44 5.26 21.95
C ALA A 34 -3.47 6.44 22.13
N GLY A 35 -2.23 6.31 21.63
CA GLY A 35 -1.27 7.43 21.57
C GLY A 35 -1.69 8.60 20.67
N ARG A 36 -2.76 8.46 19.88
CA ARG A 36 -3.35 9.48 19.00
C ARG A 36 -4.75 9.91 19.44
N ASP A 37 -5.15 9.57 20.66
CA ASP A 37 -6.51 9.77 21.18
C ASP A 37 -7.62 9.17 20.29
N LEU A 38 -7.31 8.02 19.67
CA LEU A 38 -8.21 7.24 18.86
C LEU A 38 -8.38 5.84 19.46
N ALA A 39 -9.55 5.25 19.21
CA ALA A 39 -9.87 3.88 19.61
C ALA A 39 -10.41 3.09 18.43
N VAL A 40 -10.23 1.76 18.46
CA VAL A 40 -10.83 0.84 17.50
C VAL A 40 -11.97 0.11 18.19
N ALA A 41 -13.16 0.14 17.58
CA ALA A 41 -14.30 -0.64 18.04
C ALA A 41 -15.10 -1.18 16.86
N SER A 42 -15.84 -2.25 17.09
CA SER A 42 -16.79 -2.81 16.11
C SER A 42 -18.19 -2.36 16.44
N VAL A 43 -18.94 -1.90 15.45
CA VAL A 43 -20.33 -1.50 15.58
C VAL A 43 -21.23 -2.51 14.87
N PRO A 44 -22.27 -3.05 15.53
CA PRO A 44 -23.24 -3.93 14.90
C PRO A 44 -23.78 -3.33 13.58
N GLY A 45 -23.69 -4.11 12.49
CA GLY A 45 -24.14 -3.70 11.16
C GLY A 45 -23.27 -2.68 10.43
N LYS A 46 -22.17 -2.20 11.03
CA LYS A 46 -21.23 -1.25 10.40
C LYS A 46 -19.79 -1.73 10.37
N GLY A 47 -19.46 -2.80 11.10
CA GLY A 47 -18.12 -3.37 11.13
C GLY A 47 -17.17 -2.64 12.06
N ARG A 48 -15.87 -2.90 11.90
CA ARG A 48 -14.78 -2.22 12.62
C ARG A 48 -14.62 -0.77 12.16
N GLY A 49 -14.45 0.15 13.11
CA GLY A 49 -14.22 1.57 12.83
C GLY A 49 -13.29 2.25 13.84
N LEU A 50 -12.87 3.47 13.49
CA LEU A 50 -12.13 4.37 14.36
C LEU A 50 -13.09 5.29 15.13
N PHE A 51 -12.80 5.47 16.42
CA PHE A 51 -13.57 6.26 17.36
C PHE A 51 -12.67 7.31 18.00
N ALA A 52 -13.21 8.48 18.27
CA ALA A 52 -12.55 9.49 19.07
C ALA A 52 -12.49 9.03 20.53
N ALA A 53 -11.30 9.03 21.14
CA ALA A 53 -11.12 8.78 22.58
C ALA A 53 -11.18 10.07 23.42
N ARG A 54 -11.26 11.23 22.75
CA ARG A 54 -11.45 12.56 23.34
C ARG A 54 -12.27 13.48 22.44
N SER A 55 -12.56 14.69 22.92
CA SER A 55 -13.10 15.76 22.08
C SER A 55 -12.02 16.39 21.20
N PHE A 56 -12.36 16.67 19.93
CA PHE A 56 -11.53 17.40 18.97
C PHE A 56 -12.19 18.75 18.62
N PHE A 57 -11.38 19.77 18.34
CA PHE A 57 -11.90 21.06 17.89
C PHE A 57 -12.12 21.09 16.37
N PRO A 58 -13.07 21.89 15.85
CA PRO A 58 -13.20 22.11 14.41
C PRO A 58 -11.89 22.58 13.79
N GLY A 59 -11.44 21.90 12.74
CA GLY A 59 -10.18 22.20 12.03
C GLY A 59 -8.94 21.48 12.57
N GLU A 60 -9.05 20.74 13.67
CA GLU A 60 -7.96 19.93 14.21
C GLU A 60 -7.68 18.69 13.32
N VAL A 61 -6.40 18.36 13.15
CA VAL A 61 -5.98 17.15 12.43
C VAL A 61 -6.12 15.94 13.34
N VAL A 62 -7.13 15.11 13.08
CA VAL A 62 -7.42 13.90 13.88
C VAL A 62 -6.45 12.76 13.58
N ILE A 63 -6.07 12.58 12.32
CA ILE A 63 -5.12 11.54 11.90
C ILE A 63 -4.32 12.01 10.68
N SER A 64 -3.03 11.74 10.71
CA SER A 64 -2.14 11.85 9.55
C SER A 64 -1.31 10.56 9.50
N GLN A 65 -1.33 9.90 8.34
CA GLN A 65 -0.62 8.65 8.13
C GLN A 65 -0.24 8.48 6.67
N GLU A 66 0.88 7.83 6.44
CA GLU A 66 1.23 7.34 5.12
C GLU A 66 0.35 6.13 4.77
N PRO A 67 -0.16 6.04 3.53
CA PRO A 67 -0.92 4.87 3.10
C PRO A 67 0.00 3.64 3.01
N TYR A 68 -0.53 2.47 3.37
CA TYR A 68 0.19 1.21 3.24
C TYR A 68 0.64 0.95 1.79
N ALA A 69 -0.15 1.31 0.79
CA ALA A 69 0.32 1.38 -0.59
C ALA A 69 -0.37 2.52 -1.33
N SER A 70 0.34 3.11 -2.28
CA SER A 70 -0.18 4.21 -3.09
C SER A 70 0.43 4.19 -4.48
N THR A 71 -0.26 4.82 -5.42
CA THR A 71 0.25 5.03 -6.79
C THR A 71 -0.37 6.31 -7.32
N PRO A 72 0.38 7.12 -8.08
CA PRO A 72 -0.19 8.26 -8.79
C PRO A 72 -1.35 7.85 -9.70
N ASN A 73 -2.39 8.68 -9.71
CA ASN A 73 -3.45 8.59 -10.70
C ASN A 73 -2.99 9.27 -12.01
N LYS A 74 -3.12 8.58 -13.15
CA LYS A 74 -2.65 9.07 -14.47
C LYS A 74 -3.68 9.96 -15.20
N ILE A 75 -4.78 10.36 -14.55
CA ILE A 75 -5.88 11.09 -15.21
C ILE A 75 -5.55 12.58 -15.41
N SER A 76 -4.67 13.18 -14.61
CA SER A 76 -4.25 14.57 -14.79
C SER A 76 -3.32 14.73 -16.01
N VAL A 77 -3.25 15.94 -16.55
CA VAL A 77 -2.51 16.36 -17.77
C VAL A 77 -0.97 16.29 -17.59
N GLY A 78 -0.48 15.27 -16.89
CA GLY A 78 0.92 15.11 -16.55
C GLY A 78 1.19 13.83 -15.77
N SER A 79 2.42 13.72 -15.30
CA SER A 79 2.81 12.67 -14.36
C SER A 79 3.04 13.29 -12.98
N ASN A 80 3.08 12.46 -11.95
CA ASN A 80 3.48 12.85 -10.60
C ASN A 80 4.60 11.90 -10.15
N CYS A 81 5.41 12.35 -9.19
CA CYS A 81 6.38 11.49 -8.54
C CYS A 81 5.67 10.29 -7.90
N ASP A 82 6.14 9.08 -8.18
CA ASP A 82 5.58 7.83 -7.66
C ASP A 82 5.73 7.68 -6.15
N ASN A 83 6.68 8.40 -5.54
CA ASN A 83 6.91 8.43 -4.10
C ASN A 83 6.14 9.56 -3.41
N CYS A 84 6.40 10.82 -3.79
CA CYS A 84 5.92 12.00 -3.05
C CYS A 84 4.82 12.80 -3.75
N PHE A 85 4.29 12.31 -4.88
CA PHE A 85 3.19 12.92 -5.63
C PHE A 85 3.44 14.34 -6.20
N ALA A 86 4.63 14.92 -6.01
CA ALA A 86 5.00 16.20 -6.62
C ALA A 86 4.94 16.12 -8.16
N SER A 87 4.47 17.18 -8.82
CA SER A 87 4.32 17.25 -10.29
C SER A 87 5.49 17.93 -11.02
N ARG A 88 6.53 18.35 -10.29
CA ARG A 88 7.67 19.12 -10.83
C ARG A 88 8.94 18.27 -10.96
N ASN A 89 9.81 18.65 -11.91
CA ASN A 89 11.15 18.08 -12.12
C ASN A 89 11.16 16.56 -12.34
N LEU A 90 10.15 16.03 -13.04
CA LEU A 90 9.95 14.60 -13.17
C LEU A 90 10.88 13.97 -14.20
N ARG A 91 11.47 12.85 -13.81
CA ARG A 91 12.24 11.95 -14.67
C ARG A 91 11.65 10.56 -14.60
N LYS A 92 11.45 9.98 -15.76
CA LYS A 92 10.97 8.60 -15.90
C LYS A 92 12.10 7.63 -15.54
N CYS A 93 11.77 6.54 -14.86
CA CYS A 93 12.71 5.44 -14.64
C CYS A 93 13.21 4.91 -16.00
N SER A 94 14.53 4.89 -16.19
CA SER A 94 15.17 4.52 -17.46
C SER A 94 14.95 3.07 -17.87
N VAL A 95 14.68 2.19 -16.90
CA VAL A 95 14.50 0.75 -17.10
C VAL A 95 13.04 0.41 -17.44
N CYS A 96 12.10 0.62 -16.51
CA CYS A 96 10.70 0.22 -16.75
C CYS A 96 9.94 1.17 -17.66
N ARG A 97 10.36 2.45 -17.73
CA ARG A 97 9.71 3.54 -18.48
C ARG A 97 8.26 3.85 -18.08
N VAL A 98 7.85 3.45 -16.87
CA VAL A 98 6.49 3.66 -16.34
C VAL A 98 6.46 4.58 -15.12
N ALA A 99 7.32 4.35 -14.13
CA ALA A 99 7.39 5.19 -12.92
C ALA A 99 8.13 6.50 -13.18
N TRP A 100 7.75 7.55 -12.47
CA TRP A 100 8.31 8.89 -12.52
C TRP A 100 8.79 9.33 -11.14
N TYR A 101 9.91 10.03 -11.08
CA TYR A 101 10.48 10.54 -9.84
C TYR A 101 10.93 11.99 -10.03
N CYS A 102 10.70 12.84 -9.02
CA CYS A 102 11.16 14.23 -9.04
C CYS A 102 12.67 14.38 -8.77
N GLY A 103 13.38 13.27 -8.54
CA GLY A 103 14.81 13.20 -8.30
C GLY A 103 15.25 11.81 -7.82
N SER A 104 16.57 11.60 -7.73
CA SER A 104 17.15 10.32 -7.30
C SER A 104 16.89 10.00 -5.83
N ALA A 105 16.56 11.00 -4.99
CA ALA A 105 16.21 10.78 -3.59
C ALA A 105 14.90 9.97 -3.47
N CYS A 106 13.83 10.43 -4.12
CA CYS A 106 12.55 9.70 -4.12
C CYS A 106 12.64 8.32 -4.77
N GLN A 107 13.46 8.16 -5.82
CA GLN A 107 13.68 6.84 -6.42
C GLN A 107 14.39 5.88 -5.46
N ARG A 108 15.36 6.38 -4.67
CA ARG A 108 16.10 5.58 -3.68
C ARG A 108 15.24 5.18 -2.49
N GLU A 109 14.38 6.07 -2.04
CA GLU A 109 13.45 5.83 -0.92
C GLU A 109 12.51 4.65 -1.21
N GLU A 110 11.96 4.59 -2.42
CA GLU A 110 11.11 3.46 -2.84
C GLU A 110 11.88 2.26 -3.39
N TRP A 111 13.22 2.28 -3.43
CA TRP A 111 13.99 1.35 -4.27
C TRP A 111 13.71 -0.12 -3.98
N LYS A 112 13.55 -0.51 -2.70
CA LYS A 112 13.27 -1.91 -2.33
C LYS A 112 11.98 -2.43 -2.99
N LEU A 113 10.94 -1.59 -3.05
CA LEU A 113 9.67 -1.91 -3.68
C LEU A 113 9.76 -1.73 -5.20
N HIS A 114 10.25 -0.59 -5.65
CA HIS A 114 10.34 -0.28 -7.07
C HIS A 114 11.28 -1.23 -7.82
N GLN A 115 12.34 -1.78 -7.21
CA GLN A 115 13.22 -2.73 -7.88
C GLN A 115 12.44 -3.98 -8.34
N LEU A 116 11.59 -4.52 -7.47
CA LEU A 116 10.75 -5.68 -7.78
C LEU A 116 9.67 -5.32 -8.83
N GLU A 117 9.00 -4.17 -8.63
CA GLU A 117 8.00 -3.67 -9.58
C GLU A 117 8.62 -3.39 -10.96
N CYS A 118 9.78 -2.75 -10.99
CA CYS A 118 10.51 -2.35 -12.18
C CYS A 118 10.90 -3.57 -13.00
N ARG A 119 11.39 -4.64 -12.37
CA ARG A 119 11.72 -5.89 -13.05
C ARG A 119 10.47 -6.51 -13.69
N ALA A 120 9.36 -6.55 -12.97
CA ALA A 120 8.10 -7.07 -13.48
C ALA A 120 7.56 -6.24 -14.66
N ILE A 121 7.58 -4.90 -14.55
CA ILE A 121 7.13 -4.00 -15.61
C ILE A 121 8.06 -4.03 -16.82
N ALA A 122 9.38 -4.11 -16.62
CA ALA A 122 10.36 -4.13 -17.70
C ALA A 122 10.25 -5.39 -18.58
N ALA A 123 9.76 -6.51 -18.01
CA ALA A 123 9.48 -7.74 -18.76
C ALA A 123 8.19 -7.68 -19.61
N LEU A 124 7.36 -6.63 -19.45
CA LEU A 124 6.16 -6.44 -20.25
C LEU A 124 6.49 -5.84 -21.62
N THR A 125 5.72 -6.24 -22.63
CA THR A 125 5.69 -5.56 -23.92
C THR A 125 5.10 -4.15 -23.78
N GLU A 126 5.39 -3.26 -24.73
CA GLU A 126 4.94 -1.86 -24.67
C GLU A 126 3.40 -1.73 -24.71
N ASP A 127 2.69 -2.61 -25.42
CA ASP A 127 1.23 -2.69 -25.40
C ASP A 127 0.70 -3.05 -24.01
N ARG A 128 1.33 -4.01 -23.33
CA ARG A 128 0.95 -4.41 -21.96
C ARG A 128 1.28 -3.31 -20.93
N LYS A 129 2.35 -2.54 -21.12
CA LYS A 129 2.64 -1.37 -20.28
C LYS A 129 1.55 -0.29 -20.39
N LYS A 130 0.98 -0.08 -21.58
CA LYS A 130 -0.15 0.86 -21.78
C LYS A 130 -1.42 0.41 -21.05
N MET A 131 -1.60 -0.90 -20.87
CA MET A 131 -2.72 -1.46 -20.11
C MET A 131 -2.55 -1.37 -18.58
N LEU A 132 -1.40 -0.91 -18.07
CA LEU A 132 -1.19 -0.74 -16.63
C LEU A 132 -1.95 0.49 -16.10
N THR A 133 -3.17 0.23 -15.61
CA THR A 133 -3.98 1.20 -14.89
C THR A 133 -3.40 1.49 -13.50
N PRO A 134 -3.71 2.65 -12.90
CA PRO A 134 -3.36 2.93 -11.51
C PRO A 134 -3.80 1.81 -10.56
N THR A 135 -5.01 1.26 -10.72
CA THR A 135 -5.49 0.14 -9.90
C THR A 135 -4.60 -1.10 -10.02
N ILE A 136 -4.20 -1.52 -11.23
CA ILE A 136 -3.29 -2.67 -11.41
C ILE A 136 -1.96 -2.40 -10.72
N ARG A 137 -1.41 -1.18 -10.85
CA ARG A 137 -0.17 -0.80 -10.17
C ARG A 137 -0.33 -0.84 -8.66
N LEU A 138 -1.43 -0.33 -8.11
CA LEU A 138 -1.71 -0.38 -6.68
C LEU A 138 -1.75 -1.82 -6.17
N MET A 139 -2.44 -2.72 -6.87
CA MET A 139 -2.51 -4.14 -6.51
C MET A 139 -1.12 -4.79 -6.52
N VAL A 140 -0.29 -4.50 -7.52
CA VAL A 140 1.10 -4.98 -7.55
C VAL A 140 1.90 -4.44 -6.37
N ARG A 141 1.79 -3.14 -6.05
CA ARG A 141 2.51 -2.53 -4.92
C ARG A 141 2.07 -3.11 -3.56
N LEU A 142 0.78 -3.37 -3.35
CA LEU A 142 0.25 -4.03 -2.14
C LEU A 142 0.92 -5.39 -1.92
N VAL A 143 0.93 -6.20 -2.97
CA VAL A 143 1.48 -7.55 -2.99
C VAL A 143 3.00 -7.55 -2.81
N LEU A 144 3.71 -6.62 -3.45
CA LEU A 144 5.16 -6.48 -3.28
C LEU A 144 5.55 -5.96 -1.90
N ARG A 145 4.81 -5.00 -1.33
CA ARG A 145 5.07 -4.49 0.03
C ARG A 145 4.87 -5.59 1.07
N ARG A 146 3.80 -6.39 0.96
CA ARG A 146 3.58 -7.57 1.79
C ARG A 146 4.79 -8.50 1.76
N LYS A 147 5.24 -8.87 0.56
CA LYS A 147 6.42 -9.74 0.39
C LYS A 147 7.65 -9.17 1.10
N LEU A 148 7.90 -7.87 0.96
CA LEU A 148 9.07 -7.23 1.60
C LEU A 148 8.96 -7.22 3.12
N GLN A 149 7.76 -7.11 3.70
CA GLN A 149 7.54 -7.20 5.15
C GLN A 149 7.66 -8.64 5.67
N ASP A 150 7.16 -9.61 4.90
CA ASP A 150 7.28 -11.04 5.21
C ASP A 150 8.75 -11.46 5.20
N ASP A 151 9.51 -11.03 4.19
CA ASP A 151 10.96 -11.25 4.06
C ASP A 151 11.80 -10.39 5.03
N LYS A 152 11.17 -9.55 5.87
CA LYS A 152 11.83 -8.58 6.78
C LYS A 152 12.80 -7.62 6.08
N ALA A 153 12.62 -7.40 4.78
CA ALA A 153 13.39 -6.47 3.98
C ALA A 153 12.98 -5.00 4.23
N ILE A 154 11.73 -4.76 4.63
CA ILE A 154 11.23 -3.48 5.14
C ILE A 154 10.52 -3.71 6.49
N PRO A 155 10.49 -2.70 7.38
CA PRO A 155 9.80 -2.82 8.65
C PRO A 155 8.28 -2.91 8.47
N SER A 156 7.62 -3.39 9.51
CA SER A 156 6.16 -3.34 9.71
C SER A 156 5.87 -2.81 11.11
N SER A 157 4.75 -2.12 11.30
CA SER A 157 4.29 -1.63 12.61
C SER A 157 2.82 -1.99 12.85
N GLY A 158 2.25 -1.60 14.00
CA GLY A 158 0.84 -1.79 14.32
C GLY A 158 -0.11 -1.10 13.34
N THR A 159 0.30 0.05 12.78
CA THR A 159 -0.44 0.81 11.73
C THR A 159 0.07 0.59 10.30
N ASP A 160 1.23 -0.04 10.10
CA ASP A 160 1.81 -0.32 8.77
C ASP A 160 2.13 -1.81 8.60
N ASN A 161 1.10 -2.62 8.40
CA ASN A 161 1.24 -4.06 8.12
C ASN A 161 0.11 -4.57 7.22
N TYR A 162 0.39 -5.64 6.46
CA TYR A 162 -0.59 -6.20 5.53
C TYR A 162 -1.85 -6.76 6.20
N ASN A 163 -1.80 -7.20 7.47
CA ASN A 163 -2.98 -7.75 8.15
C ASN A 163 -4.09 -6.71 8.29
N LEU A 164 -3.75 -5.42 8.39
CA LEU A 164 -4.73 -4.34 8.36
C LEU A 164 -5.47 -4.24 7.03
N VAL A 165 -4.74 -4.47 5.92
CA VAL A 165 -5.32 -4.50 4.57
C VAL A 165 -6.20 -5.73 4.39
N ASP A 166 -5.73 -6.88 4.85
CA ASP A 166 -6.46 -8.15 4.79
C ASP A 166 -7.75 -8.10 5.62
N ALA A 167 -7.71 -7.41 6.75
CA ALA A 167 -8.85 -7.20 7.62
C ALA A 167 -9.75 -6.02 7.19
N LEU A 168 -9.53 -5.41 6.01
CA LEU A 168 -10.48 -4.42 5.48
C LEU A 168 -11.81 -5.10 5.19
N GLU A 169 -12.87 -4.67 5.87
CA GLU A 169 -14.20 -5.16 5.61
C GLU A 169 -14.69 -4.66 4.25
N SER A 170 -15.10 -5.58 3.39
CA SER A 170 -15.77 -5.23 2.14
C SER A 170 -17.15 -4.67 2.48
N HIS A 171 -17.42 -3.41 2.14
CA HIS A 171 -18.76 -2.82 2.18
C HIS A 171 -19.75 -3.46 1.18
N ARG A 172 -19.50 -4.69 0.68
CA ARG A 172 -20.54 -5.49 0.04
C ARG A 172 -21.52 -5.94 1.13
N ILE A 173 -22.47 -5.05 1.38
CA ILE A 173 -23.79 -5.33 1.94
C ILE A 173 -24.31 -6.58 1.22
N ILE A 174 -24.53 -7.64 1.98
CA ILE A 174 -25.43 -8.74 1.61
C ILE A 174 -26.85 -8.24 1.88
#